data_AF-A0A1E1WB37-F1
#
_entry.id   AF-A0A1E1WB37-F1
#
_cell.length_a   1.000
_cell.length_b   1.000
_cell.length_c   1.000
_cell.angle_alpha   90.00
_cell.angle_beta   90.00
_cell.angle_gamma   90.00
#
_symmetry.space_group_name_H-M   'P 1'
#
loop_
_entity.id
_entity.type
_entity.pdbx_description
1 polymer ?
#
loop_
_entity_poly.entity_id
_entity_poly.type
_entity_poly.pdbx_seq_one_letter_code
_entity_poly.pdbx_strand_id
1 'polypeptide(L)'
;MEWCNVYLLVISLCLCSILANHHIENKVEKRLSYIDTLIENLQSENWENDVVCYDKILEILHSARNSSLWAVWVLDSIQLPTGVLYGSKYQLGNYDECMKAVWLHTHPELRTKYCLVDVQLTDVVPQKGGEVNPYGTMEPYINTKTKHARALNTITWGICVPSQCGKDGVAIFLRMLLRFSALGGLSSEPRISVDDCQLAGEPYLYGTGVSVFFYVILSLMIIAVASTWYLSVNDCETSDSILPKLAKVFCMNKNTYDLVKPSSDDIPALHGVRALTAFIFVLTHQVFFHNSAAVVNGLDVDKDLDMVLFTTHTDLLTDTFLLMSGLLLARGLATKEKLENPLLALWKRYIRLIGPMALMVFYMASVFKHMGDGPMWPRLVGYEQETCEKNWWLSLLMLNNYINSEEMCYIILWYIPADYQLTILGIALIYFCRRHHRLGMVTVGVVAVLSVLLPAVDTYHQRLPATLIYDIETMINIRGNAVFNNTYIRSHHRVGAYLVGLAVGYLMAWYKPAQYKNIINKVYFFILYLTLIHRWIGVGSSHQDFFFKVI
;
A
#
# COMPACT_ATOMS: atom_id res chain seq x y z
N MET A 1 69.49 17.24 64.14
CA MET A 1 68.45 18.22 63.78
C MET A 1 67.76 17.91 62.44
N GLU A 2 68.18 16.89 61.68
CA GLU A 2 67.66 16.65 60.31
C GLU A 2 66.43 15.72 60.23
N TRP A 3 66.17 14.88 61.22
CA TRP A 3 65.04 13.93 61.20
C TRP A 3 63.68 14.56 61.58
N CYS A 4 63.67 15.71 62.26
CA CYS A 4 62.44 16.37 62.70
C CYS A 4 61.74 17.12 61.55
N ASN A 5 62.52 17.70 60.63
CA ASN A 5 61.98 18.41 59.47
C ASN A 5 61.33 17.46 58.46
N VAL A 6 61.85 16.23 58.30
CA VAL A 6 61.26 15.23 57.39
C VAL A 6 59.90 14.76 57.90
N TYR A 7 59.75 14.54 59.22
CA TYR A 7 58.48 14.13 59.82
C TYR A 7 57.40 15.22 59.69
N LEU A 8 57.74 16.49 59.90
CA LEU A 8 56.83 17.62 59.72
C LEU A 8 56.38 17.79 58.27
N LEU A 9 57.28 17.55 57.30
CA LEU A 9 56.97 17.67 55.88
C LEU A 9 56.05 16.53 55.40
N VAL A 10 56.26 15.31 55.90
CA VAL A 10 55.37 14.16 55.62
C VAL A 10 53.99 14.37 56.25
N ILE A 11 53.91 14.88 57.49
CA ILE A 11 52.62 15.17 58.14
C ILE A 11 51.89 16.31 57.42
N SER A 12 52.59 17.35 56.97
CA SER A 12 52.01 18.45 56.19
C SER A 12 51.49 17.98 54.82
N LEU A 13 52.21 17.07 54.15
CA LEU A 13 51.78 16.50 52.87
C LEU A 13 50.58 15.56 53.03
N CYS A 14 50.54 14.75 54.10
CA CYS A 14 49.39 13.92 54.45
C CYS A 14 48.15 14.76 54.82
N LEU A 15 48.31 15.84 55.58
CA LEU A 15 47.21 16.76 55.91
C LEU A 15 46.70 17.51 54.67
N CYS A 16 47.59 17.94 53.77
CA CYS A 16 47.18 18.54 52.50
C CYS A 16 46.43 17.57 51.59
N SER A 17 46.82 16.29 51.57
CA SER A 17 46.12 15.28 50.76
C SER A 17 44.78 14.86 51.38
N ILE A 18 44.66 14.82 52.71
CA ILE A 18 43.38 14.61 53.40
C ILE A 18 42.44 15.81 53.20
N LEU A 19 42.94 17.04 53.31
CA LEU A 19 42.15 18.25 53.05
C LEU A 19 41.76 18.40 51.57
N ALA A 20 42.65 18.02 50.64
CA ALA A 20 42.32 17.98 49.22
C ALA A 20 41.25 16.92 48.90
N ASN A 21 41.32 15.73 49.51
CA ASN A 21 40.27 14.71 49.37
C ASN A 21 38.94 15.18 49.96
N HIS A 22 38.97 15.83 51.13
CA HIS A 22 37.75 16.35 51.76
C HIS A 22 37.12 17.50 50.97
N HIS A 23 37.92 18.26 50.21
CA HIS A 23 37.43 19.32 49.32
C HIS A 23 36.89 18.79 47.97
N ILE A 24 37.30 17.59 47.56
CA ILE A 24 36.81 16.89 46.35
C ILE A 24 35.49 16.15 46.62
N GLU A 25 35.26 15.61 47.83
CA GLU A 25 34.00 14.93 48.18
C GLU A 25 32.77 15.84 48.18
N ASN A 26 32.93 17.17 48.32
CA ASN A 26 31.82 18.14 48.33
C ASN A 26 31.46 18.72 46.95
N LYS A 27 32.04 18.21 45.86
CA LYS A 27 31.66 18.56 44.48
C LYS A 27 31.20 17.33 43.70
N VAL A 28 30.30 16.54 44.27
CA VAL A 28 29.42 15.70 43.46
C VAL A 28 28.39 16.63 42.83
N GLU A 29 28.77 17.23 41.70
CA GLU A 29 27.84 17.88 40.79
C GLU A 29 26.73 16.86 40.49
N LYS A 30 25.52 17.13 40.97
CA LYS A 30 24.38 16.22 40.84
C LYS A 30 24.12 16.03 39.35
N ARG A 31 24.60 14.92 38.80
CA ARG A 31 24.46 14.60 37.37
C ARG A 31 22.97 14.35 37.13
N LEU A 32 22.28 15.37 36.62
CA LEU A 32 20.85 15.26 36.23
C LEU A 32 20.70 14.09 35.27
N SER A 33 19.83 13.15 35.63
CA SER A 33 19.47 12.06 34.73
C SER A 33 18.58 12.58 33.60
N TYR A 34 18.52 11.85 32.49
CA TYR A 34 17.59 12.15 31.39
C TYR A 34 16.15 12.34 31.87
N ILE A 35 15.71 11.54 32.85
CA ILE A 35 14.38 11.61 33.46
C ILE A 35 14.21 12.90 34.27
N ASP A 36 15.26 13.39 34.94
CA ASP A 36 15.20 14.65 35.69
C ASP A 36 14.92 15.83 34.77
N THR A 37 15.59 15.88 33.62
CA THR A 37 15.38 16.95 32.63
C THR A 37 14.00 16.87 31.97
N LEU A 38 13.47 15.66 31.73
CA LEU A 38 12.09 15.48 31.27
C LEU A 38 11.08 16.02 32.28
N ILE A 39 11.28 15.77 33.57
CA ILE A 39 10.38 16.26 34.63
C ILE A 39 10.40 17.80 34.70
N GLU A 40 11.57 18.41 34.63
CA GLU A 40 11.69 19.88 34.61
C GLU A 40 10.99 20.50 33.39
N ASN A 41 11.16 19.90 32.21
CA ASN A 41 10.51 20.36 30.98
C ASN A 41 8.98 20.18 31.05
N LEU A 42 8.51 19.04 31.55
CA LEU A 42 7.09 18.75 31.77
C LEU A 42 6.40 19.82 32.62
N GLN A 43 7.08 20.29 33.66
CA GLN A 43 6.57 21.33 34.57
C GLN A 43 6.55 22.73 33.95
N SER A 44 7.29 22.97 32.87
CA SER A 44 7.37 24.27 32.20
C SER A 44 6.30 24.48 31.12
N GLU A 45 5.67 23.41 30.65
CA GLU A 45 4.66 23.44 29.60
C GLU A 45 3.26 23.78 30.15
N ASN A 46 2.38 24.31 29.30
CA ASN A 46 0.99 24.59 29.67
C ASN A 46 0.09 23.37 29.43
N TRP A 47 -0.50 22.83 30.51
CA TRP A 47 -1.37 21.65 30.51
C TRP A 47 -2.84 21.95 30.83
N GLU A 48 -3.29 23.19 30.71
CA GLU A 48 -4.66 23.61 31.04
C GLU A 48 -5.76 22.72 30.43
N ASN A 49 -5.53 22.21 29.21
CA ASN A 49 -6.50 21.38 28.50
C ASN A 49 -6.44 19.89 28.86
N ASP A 50 -5.42 19.42 29.59
CA ASP A 50 -5.19 18.00 29.86
C ASP A 50 -4.39 17.72 31.15
N VAL A 51 -4.86 18.28 32.26
CA VAL A 51 -4.21 18.16 33.59
C VAL A 51 -4.12 16.69 34.05
N VAL A 52 -5.10 15.86 33.68
CA VAL A 52 -5.10 14.43 34.04
C VAL A 52 -3.96 13.69 33.35
N CYS A 53 -3.68 14.00 32.07
CA CYS A 53 -2.53 13.44 31.37
C CYS A 53 -1.21 13.88 32.02
N TYR A 54 -1.11 15.17 32.37
CA TYR A 54 0.06 15.72 33.07
C TYR A 54 0.39 14.94 34.33
N ASP A 55 -0.60 14.76 35.24
CA ASP A 55 -0.40 14.05 36.49
C ASP A 55 0.08 12.60 36.26
N LYS A 56 -0.50 11.92 35.26
CA LYS A 56 -0.16 10.54 34.94
C LYS A 56 1.22 10.39 34.30
N ILE A 57 1.62 11.32 33.43
CA ILE A 57 2.97 11.33 32.86
C ILE A 57 3.99 11.65 33.96
N LEU A 58 3.69 12.60 34.85
CA LEU A 58 4.56 12.92 35.98
C LEU A 58 4.74 11.71 36.92
N GLU A 59 3.66 10.97 37.18
CA GLU A 59 3.70 9.71 37.93
C GLU A 59 4.60 8.66 37.27
N ILE A 60 4.50 8.50 35.95
CA ILE A 60 5.40 7.64 35.16
C ILE A 60 6.85 8.09 35.34
N LEU A 61 7.17 9.36 35.11
CA LEU A 61 8.54 9.84 35.16
C LEU A 61 9.15 9.69 36.56
N HIS A 62 8.40 10.00 37.62
CA HIS A 62 8.86 9.78 38.99
C HIS A 62 9.07 8.30 39.32
N SER A 63 8.20 7.43 38.83
CA SER A 63 8.29 6.00 39.07
C SER A 63 9.42 5.36 38.24
N ALA A 64 9.68 5.88 37.04
CA ALA A 64 10.80 5.49 36.19
C ALA A 64 12.15 5.95 36.77
N ARG A 65 12.20 7.15 37.40
CA ARG A 65 13.37 7.60 38.18
C ARG A 65 13.74 6.60 39.28
N ASN A 66 12.75 5.92 39.85
CA ASN A 66 12.93 4.87 40.85
C ASN A 66 13.07 3.46 40.24
N SER A 67 13.27 3.35 38.93
CA SER A 67 13.39 2.09 38.18
C SER A 67 12.21 1.12 38.38
N SER A 68 11.01 1.65 38.62
CA SER A 68 9.81 0.80 38.71
C SER A 68 9.52 0.16 37.34
N LEU A 69 9.21 -1.14 37.36
CA LEU A 69 9.03 -1.92 36.13
C LEU A 69 7.96 -1.33 35.22
N TRP A 70 6.80 -0.96 35.77
CA TRP A 70 5.67 -0.51 34.96
C TRP A 70 5.93 0.82 34.25
N ALA A 71 6.65 1.74 34.90
CA ALA A 71 6.95 3.03 34.31
C ALA A 71 8.09 2.93 33.28
N VAL A 72 9.12 2.13 33.56
CA VAL A 72 10.19 1.84 32.60
C VAL A 72 9.62 1.15 31.36
N TRP A 73 8.71 0.19 31.52
CA TRP A 73 8.02 -0.48 30.42
C TRP A 73 7.30 0.49 29.47
N VAL A 74 6.62 1.51 30.01
CA VAL A 74 5.98 2.54 29.18
C VAL A 74 7.04 3.36 28.43
N LEU A 75 8.09 3.82 29.12
CA LEU A 75 9.12 4.65 28.49
C LEU A 75 10.00 3.89 27.48
N ASP A 76 10.32 2.61 27.74
CA ASP A 76 11.12 1.76 26.86
C ASP A 76 10.37 1.46 25.55
N SER A 77 9.04 1.40 25.61
CA SER A 77 8.22 1.28 24.40
C SER A 77 8.29 2.49 23.46
N ILE A 78 8.74 3.65 23.95
CA ILE A 78 8.83 4.90 23.20
C ILE A 78 10.23 5.05 22.61
N GLN A 79 10.32 5.09 21.29
CA GLN A 79 11.58 5.34 20.58
C GLN A 79 11.67 6.81 20.16
N LEU A 80 12.77 7.50 20.53
CA LEU A 80 13.08 8.82 19.98
C LEU A 80 13.39 8.73 18.47
N PRO A 81 13.14 9.78 17.67
CA PRO A 81 13.36 9.72 16.23
C PRO A 81 14.81 9.42 15.86
N THR A 82 15.02 8.35 15.08
CA THR A 82 16.35 7.97 14.58
C THR A 82 16.34 7.77 13.08
N GLY A 83 17.47 8.05 12.42
CA GLY A 83 17.63 7.80 10.98
C GLY A 83 16.80 8.71 10.06
N VAL A 84 16.21 9.80 10.55
CA VAL A 84 15.38 10.72 9.74
C VAL A 84 16.17 11.29 8.55
N LEU A 85 17.43 11.70 8.77
CA LEU A 85 18.32 12.19 7.71
C LEU A 85 18.69 11.10 6.67
N TYR A 86 18.46 9.83 7.01
CA TYR A 86 18.63 8.66 6.13
C TYR A 86 17.29 8.11 5.62
N GLY A 87 16.22 8.90 5.71
CA GLY A 87 14.92 8.58 5.12
C GLY A 87 13.97 7.78 6.00
N SER A 88 14.28 7.60 7.29
CA SER A 88 13.38 6.94 8.25
C SER A 88 12.19 7.84 8.60
N LYS A 89 11.07 7.65 7.90
CA LYS A 89 9.83 8.40 8.11
C LYS A 89 9.04 7.93 9.33
N TYR A 90 9.04 6.62 9.59
CA TYR A 90 8.16 6.01 10.59
C TYR A 90 8.97 5.64 11.85
N GLN A 91 8.60 6.25 12.98
CA GLN A 91 9.24 6.09 14.29
C GLN A 91 8.23 5.41 15.21
N LEU A 92 8.03 4.09 15.07
CA LEU A 92 6.87 3.42 15.66
C LEU A 92 7.06 2.97 17.11
N GLY A 93 8.30 2.94 17.62
CA GLY A 93 8.57 2.34 18.92
C GLY A 93 8.13 0.88 19.01
N ASN A 94 7.99 0.37 20.24
CA ASN A 94 7.53 -0.99 20.48
C ASN A 94 6.02 -1.01 20.75
N TYR A 95 5.23 -1.12 19.67
CA TYR A 95 3.77 -1.16 19.74
C TYR A 95 3.25 -2.28 20.65
N ASP A 96 3.78 -3.50 20.51
CA ASP A 96 3.31 -4.66 21.27
C ASP A 96 3.60 -4.51 22.76
N GLU A 97 4.77 -3.96 23.12
CA GLU A 97 5.10 -3.66 24.51
C GLU A 97 4.12 -2.66 25.12
N CYS A 98 3.79 -1.58 24.40
CA CYS A 98 2.80 -0.62 24.85
C CYS A 98 1.41 -1.26 25.06
N MET A 99 1.00 -2.16 24.17
CA MET A 99 -0.36 -2.69 24.12
C MET A 99 -0.58 -3.95 24.96
N LYS A 100 0.47 -4.71 25.26
CA LYS A 100 0.41 -6.04 25.88
C LYS A 100 1.20 -6.11 27.20
N ALA A 101 1.04 -5.09 28.05
CA ALA A 101 1.64 -5.09 29.38
C ALA A 101 1.18 -6.30 30.21
N VAL A 102 2.10 -6.91 30.98
CA VAL A 102 1.85 -8.14 31.75
C VAL A 102 0.78 -7.95 32.83
N TRP A 103 0.61 -6.72 33.32
CA TRP A 103 -0.37 -6.35 34.34
C TRP A 103 -1.67 -5.77 33.77
N LEU A 104 -1.88 -5.80 32.45
CA LEU A 104 -3.03 -5.16 31.78
C LEU A 104 -4.40 -5.54 32.38
N HIS A 105 -4.57 -6.79 32.81
CA HIS A 105 -5.82 -7.28 33.40
C HIS A 105 -5.85 -7.24 34.94
N THR A 106 -4.69 -7.09 35.59
CA THR A 106 -4.58 -7.10 37.06
C THR A 106 -4.51 -5.68 37.65
N HIS A 107 -4.03 -4.72 36.88
CA HIS A 107 -3.82 -3.32 37.27
C HIS A 107 -4.41 -2.38 36.22
N PRO A 108 -5.76 -2.28 36.12
CA PRO A 108 -6.44 -1.46 35.11
C PRO A 108 -6.12 0.03 35.21
N GLU A 109 -5.66 0.51 36.37
CA GLU A 109 -5.19 1.88 36.58
C GLU A 109 -3.88 2.19 35.83
N LEU A 110 -3.08 1.18 35.48
CA LEU A 110 -1.84 1.30 34.70
C LEU A 110 -2.05 1.09 33.20
N ARG A 111 -3.30 1.11 32.74
CA ARG A 111 -3.67 0.87 31.35
C ARG A 111 -3.16 2.00 30.45
N THR A 112 -2.54 1.60 29.34
CA THR A 112 -1.95 2.46 28.32
C THR A 112 -2.83 2.56 27.07
N LYS A 113 -2.47 3.49 26.20
CA LYS A 113 -2.92 3.54 24.81
C LYS A 113 -1.76 3.95 23.89
N TYR A 114 -1.83 3.50 22.66
CA TYR A 114 -0.84 3.80 21.62
C TYR A 114 -1.42 4.80 20.62
N CYS A 115 -0.75 5.91 20.39
CA CYS A 115 -1.16 6.95 19.46
C CYS A 115 -0.15 7.04 18.31
N LEU A 116 -0.64 7.08 17.07
CA LEU A 116 0.15 7.56 15.94
C LEU A 116 0.03 9.08 15.82
N VAL A 117 1.14 9.73 15.52
CA VAL A 117 1.24 11.18 15.47
C VAL A 117 2.02 11.60 14.23
N ASP A 118 1.43 12.42 13.38
CA ASP A 118 2.16 13.05 12.29
C ASP A 118 2.82 14.33 12.78
N VAL A 119 4.12 14.43 12.55
CA VAL A 119 4.96 15.55 12.96
C VAL A 119 5.58 16.17 11.72
N GLN A 120 5.15 17.39 11.41
CA GLN A 120 5.81 18.25 10.45
C GLN A 120 6.92 19.00 11.20
N LEU A 121 8.17 18.64 10.89
CA LEU A 121 9.36 19.13 11.60
C LEU A 121 9.67 20.61 11.32
N THR A 122 9.23 21.11 10.17
CA THR A 122 9.47 22.49 9.72
C THR A 122 8.30 23.00 8.86
N ASP A 123 8.03 24.29 8.88
CA ASP A 123 6.98 24.92 8.05
C ASP A 123 7.39 25.16 6.59
N VAL A 124 8.64 24.86 6.23
CA VAL A 124 9.17 25.04 4.88
C VAL A 124 8.69 23.91 3.96
N VAL A 125 8.22 24.28 2.77
CA VAL A 125 7.85 23.31 1.72
C VAL A 125 9.14 22.72 1.13
N PRO A 126 9.32 21.38 1.16
CA PRO A 126 10.53 20.76 0.64
C PRO A 126 10.75 21.00 -0.85
N GLN A 127 11.98 21.36 -1.23
CA GLN A 127 12.36 21.58 -2.63
C GLN A 127 13.20 20.42 -3.18
N LYS A 128 13.10 20.16 -4.49
CA LYS A 128 13.98 19.19 -5.16
C LYS A 128 15.36 19.78 -5.39
N GLY A 129 16.39 19.01 -5.05
CA GLY A 129 17.78 19.46 -5.16
C GLY A 129 18.19 20.35 -3.97
N GLY A 130 19.47 20.29 -3.63
CA GLY A 130 20.05 21.05 -2.52
C GLY A 130 21.52 20.71 -2.38
N GLU A 131 22.32 21.71 -2.03
CA GLU A 131 23.74 21.50 -1.76
C GLU A 131 23.90 20.92 -0.35
N VAL A 132 24.61 19.80 -0.24
CA VAL A 132 24.88 19.15 1.05
C VAL A 132 26.12 19.78 1.66
N ASN A 133 25.93 20.63 2.68
CA ASN A 133 27.04 21.18 3.46
C ASN A 133 27.14 20.47 4.82
N PRO A 134 28.14 19.59 5.04
CA PRO A 134 28.29 18.85 6.28
C PRO A 134 28.65 19.73 7.50
N TYR A 135 29.09 20.96 7.27
CA TYR A 135 29.39 21.94 8.32
C TYR A 135 28.26 22.96 8.54
N GLY A 136 27.18 22.87 7.76
CA GLY A 136 25.99 23.71 7.89
C GLY A 136 25.01 23.21 8.95
N THR A 137 23.91 23.95 9.15
CA THR A 137 22.77 23.46 9.93
C THR A 137 22.05 22.34 9.19
N MET A 138 21.27 21.52 9.91
CA MET A 138 20.52 20.40 9.32
C MET A 138 19.27 20.81 8.53
N GLU A 139 18.74 22.01 8.77
CA GLU A 139 17.46 22.48 8.21
C GLU A 139 17.43 22.54 6.68
N PRO A 140 18.48 23.01 5.97
CA PRO A 140 18.47 22.98 4.51
C PRO A 140 18.35 21.55 4.00
N TYR A 141 19.06 20.59 4.61
CA TYR A 141 19.04 19.20 4.18
C TYR A 141 17.68 18.54 4.44
N ILE A 142 17.07 18.74 5.62
CA ILE A 142 15.77 18.12 5.94
C ILE A 142 14.64 18.67 5.05
N ASN A 143 14.79 19.90 4.56
CA ASN A 143 13.88 20.56 3.63
C ASN A 143 14.19 20.27 2.16
N THR A 144 15.03 19.27 1.86
CA THR A 144 15.20 18.76 0.49
C THR A 144 14.34 17.53 0.26
N LYS A 145 13.77 17.44 -0.94
CA LYS A 145 13.22 16.18 -1.46
C LYS A 145 14.35 15.40 -2.13
N THR A 146 14.37 14.10 -1.88
CA THR A 146 15.25 13.20 -2.63
C THR A 146 14.84 13.13 -4.10
N LYS A 147 15.67 12.48 -4.91
CA LYS A 147 15.40 12.20 -6.32
C LYS A 147 14.02 11.57 -6.55
N HIS A 148 13.61 10.64 -5.68
CA HIS A 148 12.32 9.94 -5.70
C HIS A 148 11.26 10.59 -4.82
N ALA A 149 11.33 11.91 -4.67
CA ALA A 149 10.35 12.76 -3.98
C ALA A 149 10.11 12.41 -2.50
N ARG A 150 11.03 11.71 -1.83
CA ARG A 150 10.93 11.45 -0.39
C ARG A 150 11.12 12.75 0.38
N ALA A 151 10.15 13.11 1.20
CA ALA A 151 10.25 14.22 2.15
C ALA A 151 10.92 13.75 3.44
N LEU A 152 11.89 14.53 3.94
CA LEU A 152 12.60 14.23 5.20
C LEU A 152 12.09 15.07 6.39
N ASN A 153 11.33 16.14 6.12
CA ASN A 153 10.80 17.05 7.14
C ASN A 153 9.45 16.62 7.73
N THR A 154 9.00 15.40 7.44
CA THR A 154 7.80 14.79 8.02
C THR A 154 8.13 13.44 8.60
N ILE A 155 7.69 13.18 9.84
CA ILE A 155 7.76 11.86 10.45
C ILE A 155 6.40 11.46 11.00
N THR A 156 6.13 10.15 11.01
CA THR A 156 5.00 9.56 11.72
C THR A 156 5.54 8.84 12.94
N TRP A 157 5.18 9.30 14.13
CA TRP A 157 5.73 8.87 15.40
C TRP A 157 4.65 8.15 16.22
N GLY A 158 4.95 6.93 16.62
CA GLY A 158 4.17 6.16 17.59
C GLY A 158 4.59 6.47 19.03
N ILE A 159 3.61 6.77 19.88
CA ILE A 159 3.86 7.08 21.29
C ILE A 159 2.92 6.29 22.20
N CYS A 160 3.51 5.71 23.25
CA CYS A 160 2.77 5.06 24.31
C CYS A 160 2.49 6.06 25.43
N VAL A 161 1.22 6.19 25.84
CA VAL A 161 0.80 7.10 26.90
C VAL A 161 -0.22 6.43 27.82
N PRO A 162 -0.46 6.96 29.03
CA PRO A 162 -1.59 6.57 29.85
C PRO A 162 -2.92 6.63 29.09
N SER A 163 -3.82 5.70 29.38
CA SER A 163 -5.15 5.66 28.76
C SER A 163 -5.98 6.93 28.96
N GLN A 164 -5.70 7.69 30.01
CA GLN A 164 -6.40 8.94 30.36
C GLN A 164 -5.98 10.16 29.54
N CYS A 165 -4.86 10.10 28.80
CA CYS A 165 -4.39 11.25 28.05
C CYS A 165 -5.33 11.65 26.91
N GLY A 166 -5.57 12.94 26.70
CA GLY A 166 -6.22 13.49 25.51
C GLY A 166 -5.25 13.66 24.34
N LYS A 167 -5.74 14.19 23.20
CA LYS A 167 -4.89 14.49 22.03
C LYS A 167 -3.92 15.64 22.31
N ASP A 168 -4.36 16.65 23.07
CA ASP A 168 -3.54 17.81 23.42
C ASP A 168 -2.37 17.43 24.33
N GLY A 169 -2.61 16.62 25.37
CA GLY A 169 -1.56 16.14 26.27
C GLY A 169 -0.52 15.27 25.54
N VAL A 170 -0.97 14.42 24.61
CA VAL A 170 -0.07 13.64 23.75
C VAL A 170 0.82 14.55 22.90
N ALA A 171 0.25 15.60 22.30
CA ALA A 171 1.01 16.55 21.50
C ALA A 171 2.07 17.29 22.33
N ILE A 172 1.73 17.75 23.54
CA ILE A 172 2.67 18.43 24.44
C ILE A 172 3.81 17.48 24.84
N PHE A 173 3.47 16.25 25.25
CA PHE A 173 4.49 15.25 25.64
C PHE A 173 5.44 14.93 24.47
N LEU A 174 4.90 14.78 23.26
CA LEU A 174 5.71 14.51 22.09
C LEU A 174 6.62 15.69 21.69
N ARG A 175 6.16 16.95 21.80
CA ARG A 175 7.02 18.13 21.59
C ARG A 175 8.23 18.11 22.51
N MET A 176 7.99 17.81 23.78
CA MET A 176 9.06 17.70 24.77
C MET A 176 10.06 16.62 24.34
N LEU A 177 9.60 15.40 24.04
CA LEU A 177 10.48 14.32 23.59
C LEU A 177 11.26 14.69 22.31
N LEU A 178 10.65 15.42 21.38
CA LEU A 178 11.32 15.89 20.18
C LEU A 178 12.50 16.82 20.50
N ARG A 179 12.34 17.74 21.47
CA ARG A 179 13.40 18.65 21.92
C ARG A 179 14.61 17.90 22.50
N PHE A 180 14.40 16.70 23.04
CA PHE A 180 15.49 15.84 23.52
C PHE A 180 16.12 14.95 22.46
N SER A 181 15.49 14.83 21.29
CA SER A 181 16.06 14.07 20.17
C SER A 181 17.18 14.85 19.48
N ALA A 182 17.91 14.20 18.57
CA ALA A 182 18.87 14.86 17.70
C ALA A 182 18.25 15.95 16.80
N LEU A 183 16.91 15.99 16.69
CA LEU A 183 16.15 16.98 15.93
C LEU A 183 15.72 18.19 16.78
N GLY A 184 16.02 18.21 18.08
CA GLY A 184 15.59 19.28 18.98
C GLY A 184 16.18 20.67 18.70
N GLY A 185 17.23 20.74 17.87
CA GLY A 185 17.87 21.99 17.46
C GLY A 185 17.22 22.70 16.26
N LEU A 186 16.07 22.22 15.78
CA LEU A 186 15.31 22.89 14.72
C LEU A 186 14.74 24.23 15.24
N SER A 187 14.79 25.27 14.41
CA SER A 187 14.33 26.62 14.74
C SER A 187 12.81 26.78 14.68
N SER A 188 12.13 25.90 13.94
CA SER A 188 10.68 25.92 13.76
C SER A 188 10.00 25.05 14.81
N GLU A 189 8.91 25.55 15.40
CA GLU A 189 8.04 24.73 16.25
C GLU A 189 7.32 23.68 15.37
N PRO A 190 7.35 22.39 15.74
CA PRO A 190 6.76 21.34 14.93
C PRO A 190 5.22 21.42 14.95
N ARG A 191 4.61 21.25 13.78
CA ARG A 191 3.16 21.05 13.70
C ARG A 191 2.84 19.57 13.94
N ILE A 192 2.05 19.31 14.96
CA ILE A 192 1.72 17.97 15.45
C ILE A 192 0.24 17.69 15.22
N SER A 193 -0.06 16.55 14.62
CA SER A 193 -1.41 16.03 14.42
C SER A 193 -1.51 14.64 15.01
N VAL A 194 -2.36 14.47 16.03
CA VAL A 194 -2.55 13.19 16.74
C VAL A 194 -3.75 12.45 16.14
N ASP A 195 -3.49 11.24 15.63
CA ASP A 195 -4.52 10.34 15.11
C ASP A 195 -5.36 9.75 16.27
N ASP A 196 -6.35 8.92 15.94
CA ASP A 196 -7.08 8.18 16.96
C ASP A 196 -6.20 7.08 17.57
N CYS A 197 -6.17 7.05 18.90
CA CYS A 197 -5.30 6.15 19.65
C CYS A 197 -5.96 4.80 19.89
N GLN A 198 -5.15 3.74 19.87
CA GLN A 198 -5.56 2.37 20.16
C GLN A 198 -5.43 2.10 21.66
N LEU A 199 -6.52 1.73 22.32
CA LEU A 199 -6.53 1.47 23.76
C LEU A 199 -6.10 0.03 24.07
N ALA A 200 -5.12 -0.15 24.97
CA ALA A 200 -4.58 -1.47 25.30
C ALA A 200 -5.67 -2.39 25.87
N GLY A 201 -5.76 -3.64 25.43
CA GLY A 201 -6.74 -4.60 25.97
C GLY A 201 -8.20 -4.33 25.63
N GLU A 202 -8.51 -3.45 24.68
CA GLU A 202 -9.86 -3.42 24.12
C GLU A 202 -10.16 -4.72 23.36
N PRO A 203 -11.29 -5.37 23.64
CA PRO A 203 -11.68 -6.56 22.90
C PRO A 203 -12.07 -6.16 21.47
N TYR A 204 -11.64 -6.95 20.49
CA TYR A 204 -12.13 -6.82 19.11
C TYR A 204 -13.64 -7.07 19.06
N LEU A 205 -14.40 -6.02 18.82
CA LEU A 205 -15.82 -6.11 18.56
C LEU A 205 -16.02 -6.54 17.10
N TYR A 206 -16.30 -7.81 16.89
CA TYR A 206 -16.66 -8.32 15.57
C TYR A 206 -18.06 -7.84 15.19
N GLY A 207 -18.14 -7.07 14.11
CA GLY A 207 -19.43 -6.64 13.56
C GLY A 207 -20.26 -7.83 13.05
N THR A 208 -21.57 -7.64 12.94
CA THR A 208 -22.50 -8.64 12.38
C THR A 208 -22.08 -9.12 10.99
N GLY A 209 -21.46 -8.23 10.18
CA GLY A 209 -20.93 -8.56 8.86
C GLY A 209 -19.88 -9.68 8.87
N VAL A 210 -19.03 -9.75 9.91
CA VAL A 210 -18.03 -10.82 10.06
C VAL A 210 -18.72 -12.17 10.23
N SER A 211 -19.68 -12.25 11.14
CA SER A 211 -20.45 -13.48 11.38
C SER A 211 -21.20 -13.90 10.13
N VAL A 212 -21.87 -12.97 9.44
CA VAL A 212 -22.57 -13.25 8.17
C VAL A 212 -21.61 -13.77 7.11
N PHE A 213 -20.43 -13.17 6.97
CA PHE A 213 -19.41 -13.64 6.01
C PHE A 213 -19.01 -15.10 6.29
N PHE A 214 -18.71 -15.44 7.54
CA PHE A 214 -18.37 -16.81 7.92
C PHE A 214 -19.54 -17.78 7.70
N TYR A 215 -20.78 -17.39 7.99
CA TYR A 215 -21.94 -18.23 7.68
C TYR A 215 -22.12 -18.45 6.18
N VAL A 216 -21.90 -17.42 5.35
CA VAL A 216 -21.95 -17.54 3.88
C VAL A 216 -20.87 -18.52 3.40
N ILE A 217 -19.62 -18.34 3.82
CA ILE A 217 -18.51 -19.23 3.44
C ILE A 217 -18.74 -20.67 3.92
N LEU A 218 -19.18 -20.86 5.17
CA LEU A 218 -19.51 -22.18 5.72
C LEU A 218 -20.66 -22.83 4.95
N SER A 219 -21.71 -22.08 4.61
CA SER A 219 -22.84 -22.60 3.83
C SER A 219 -22.40 -23.04 2.43
N LEU A 220 -21.53 -22.29 1.76
CA LEU A 220 -20.98 -22.64 0.45
C LEU A 220 -20.13 -23.92 0.54
N MET A 221 -19.31 -24.06 1.59
CA MET A 221 -18.54 -25.28 1.84
C MET A 221 -19.45 -26.49 2.08
N ILE A 222 -20.48 -26.35 2.92
CA ILE A 222 -21.45 -27.42 3.20
C ILE A 222 -22.18 -27.82 1.90
N ILE A 223 -22.63 -26.86 1.11
CA ILE A 223 -23.29 -27.11 -0.18
C ILE A 223 -22.35 -27.86 -1.13
N ALA A 224 -21.08 -27.46 -1.21
CA ALA A 224 -20.09 -28.12 -2.07
C ALA A 224 -19.81 -29.56 -1.64
N VAL A 225 -19.62 -29.80 -0.34
CA VAL A 225 -19.41 -31.15 0.23
C VAL A 225 -20.65 -32.02 0.02
N ALA A 226 -21.84 -31.52 0.37
CA ALA A 226 -23.10 -32.24 0.22
C ALA A 226 -23.40 -32.57 -1.25
N SER A 227 -23.15 -31.63 -2.16
CA SER A 227 -23.35 -31.84 -3.61
C SER A 227 -22.37 -32.87 -4.17
N THR A 228 -21.11 -32.85 -3.71
CA THR A 228 -20.09 -33.83 -4.11
C THR A 228 -20.43 -35.22 -3.60
N TRP A 229 -20.85 -35.33 -2.34
CA TRP A 229 -21.28 -36.59 -1.74
C TRP A 229 -22.53 -37.16 -2.43
N TYR A 230 -23.55 -36.33 -2.64
CA TYR A 230 -24.79 -36.70 -3.34
C TYR A 230 -24.52 -37.30 -4.72
N LEU A 231 -23.60 -36.70 -5.47
CA LEU A 231 -23.22 -37.17 -6.81
C LEU A 231 -22.28 -38.38 -6.79
N SER A 232 -21.51 -38.60 -5.72
CA SER A 232 -20.70 -39.81 -5.57
C SER A 232 -21.52 -41.06 -5.25
N VAL A 233 -22.69 -40.89 -4.61
CA VAL A 233 -23.56 -42.01 -4.21
C VAL A 233 -24.54 -42.40 -5.32
N ASN A 234 -25.04 -41.43 -6.10
CA ASN A 234 -26.15 -41.67 -7.02
C ASN A 234 -25.75 -41.93 -8.49
N ASP A 235 -24.45 -42.04 -8.80
CA ASP A 235 -23.87 -42.15 -10.14
C ASP A 235 -24.30 -41.05 -11.14
N CYS A 236 -23.34 -40.50 -11.89
CA CYS A 236 -23.48 -39.17 -12.52
C CYS A 236 -24.38 -39.05 -13.77
N GLU A 237 -25.04 -40.12 -14.18
CA GLU A 237 -25.77 -40.18 -15.45
C GLU A 237 -27.26 -40.49 -15.24
N THR A 238 -28.12 -39.67 -15.85
CA THR A 238 -29.58 -39.87 -16.04
C THR A 238 -30.56 -39.45 -14.94
N SER A 239 -30.55 -38.17 -14.58
CA SER A 239 -31.75 -37.57 -13.96
C SER A 239 -32.00 -36.17 -14.50
N ASP A 240 -33.18 -35.96 -15.08
CA ASP A 240 -33.60 -34.66 -15.63
C ASP A 240 -34.05 -33.66 -14.57
N SER A 241 -34.08 -34.07 -13.30
CA SER A 241 -34.52 -33.24 -12.20
C SER A 241 -33.54 -32.08 -11.93
N ILE A 242 -34.09 -31.02 -11.34
CA ILE A 242 -33.35 -29.77 -11.08
C ILE A 242 -32.22 -30.01 -10.06
N LEU A 243 -32.42 -30.93 -9.11
CA LEU A 243 -31.51 -31.16 -7.99
C LEU A 243 -30.13 -31.69 -8.42
N PRO A 244 -30.00 -32.75 -9.25
CA PRO A 244 -28.71 -33.16 -9.81
C PRO A 244 -28.05 -32.10 -10.69
N LYS A 245 -28.82 -31.28 -11.40
CA LYS A 245 -28.28 -30.16 -12.20
C LYS A 245 -27.63 -29.11 -11.30
N LEU A 246 -28.27 -28.76 -10.17
CA LEU A 246 -27.71 -27.85 -9.17
C LEU A 246 -26.51 -28.47 -8.42
N ALA A 247 -26.60 -29.74 -8.03
CA ALA A 247 -25.50 -30.44 -7.37
C ALA A 247 -24.24 -30.49 -8.26
N LYS A 248 -24.40 -30.62 -9.59
CA LYS A 248 -23.29 -30.58 -10.54
C LYS A 248 -22.54 -29.24 -10.54
N VAL A 249 -23.19 -28.12 -10.22
CA VAL A 249 -22.56 -26.79 -10.15
C VAL A 249 -21.60 -26.68 -8.97
N PHE A 250 -21.93 -27.29 -7.83
CA PHE A 250 -21.14 -27.23 -6.60
C PHE A 250 -20.25 -28.46 -6.38
N CYS A 251 -20.23 -29.41 -7.33
CA CYS A 251 -19.43 -30.62 -7.24
C CYS A 251 -17.93 -30.32 -7.36
N MET A 252 -17.18 -30.57 -6.28
CA MET A 252 -15.75 -30.27 -6.22
C MET A 252 -14.94 -31.12 -7.19
N ASN A 253 -15.24 -32.43 -7.30
CA ASN A 253 -14.51 -33.33 -8.19
C ASN A 253 -14.64 -32.90 -9.66
N LYS A 254 -15.87 -32.59 -10.08
CA LYS A 254 -16.15 -32.11 -11.44
C LYS A 254 -15.51 -30.76 -11.70
N ASN A 255 -15.70 -29.79 -10.80
CA ASN A 255 -15.12 -28.46 -10.97
C ASN A 255 -13.58 -28.51 -10.98
N THR A 256 -12.96 -29.39 -10.18
CA THR A 256 -11.50 -29.58 -10.19
C THR A 256 -11.04 -30.18 -11.51
N TYR A 257 -11.75 -31.20 -12.03
CA TYR A 257 -11.46 -31.77 -13.34
C TYR A 257 -11.63 -30.73 -14.46
N ASP A 258 -12.74 -29.98 -14.47
CA ASP A 258 -13.02 -28.95 -15.47
C ASP A 258 -12.02 -27.77 -15.38
N LEU A 259 -11.45 -27.49 -14.20
CA LEU A 259 -10.43 -26.46 -14.00
C LEU A 259 -9.08 -26.82 -14.64
N VAL A 260 -8.70 -28.10 -14.61
CA VAL A 260 -7.42 -28.58 -15.16
C VAL A 260 -7.53 -29.16 -16.57
N LYS A 261 -8.76 -29.42 -17.04
CA LYS A 261 -9.00 -30.01 -18.34
C LYS A 261 -8.56 -29.05 -19.46
N PRO A 262 -7.67 -29.50 -20.38
CA PRO A 262 -7.34 -28.71 -21.55
C PRO A 262 -8.54 -28.62 -22.50
N SER A 263 -8.92 -27.40 -22.90
CA SER A 263 -9.92 -27.19 -23.94
C SER A 263 -9.26 -27.16 -25.31
N SER A 264 -9.87 -27.83 -26.29
CA SER A 264 -9.39 -27.83 -27.68
C SER A 264 -9.44 -26.45 -28.34
N ASP A 265 -10.28 -25.55 -27.83
CA ASP A 265 -10.46 -24.20 -28.38
C ASP A 265 -9.53 -23.16 -27.74
N ASP A 266 -8.78 -23.52 -26.69
CA ASP A 266 -7.90 -22.59 -25.98
C ASP A 266 -6.65 -22.22 -26.79
N ILE A 267 -6.03 -21.11 -26.42
CA ILE A 267 -4.74 -20.67 -26.98
C ILE A 267 -3.68 -20.90 -25.89
N PRO A 268 -2.89 -21.99 -25.95
CA PRO A 268 -1.94 -22.37 -24.90
C PRO A 268 -0.99 -21.23 -24.50
N ALA A 269 -0.51 -20.47 -25.49
CA ALA A 269 0.40 -19.35 -25.26
C ALA A 269 -0.22 -18.25 -24.37
N LEU A 270 -1.54 -18.01 -24.44
CA LEU A 270 -2.20 -16.99 -23.60
C LEU A 270 -2.21 -17.39 -22.13
N HIS A 271 -2.24 -18.68 -21.79
CA HIS A 271 -2.12 -19.11 -20.40
C HIS A 271 -0.73 -18.78 -19.83
N GLY A 272 0.33 -19.00 -20.63
CA GLY A 272 1.70 -18.62 -20.25
C GLY A 272 1.86 -17.12 -20.05
N VAL A 273 1.35 -16.32 -21.00
CA VAL A 273 1.34 -14.84 -20.89
C VAL A 273 0.58 -14.39 -19.65
N ARG A 274 -0.60 -14.96 -19.40
CA ARG A 274 -1.41 -14.64 -18.22
C ARG A 274 -0.68 -14.95 -16.91
N ALA A 275 -0.07 -16.13 -16.81
CA ALA A 275 0.68 -16.54 -15.62
C ALA A 275 1.88 -15.63 -15.36
N LEU A 276 2.68 -15.35 -16.40
CA LEU A 276 3.84 -14.47 -16.30
C LEU A 276 3.44 -13.05 -15.89
N THR A 277 2.42 -12.50 -16.55
CA THR A 277 1.95 -11.13 -16.25
C THR A 277 1.39 -11.05 -14.83
N ALA A 278 0.58 -12.02 -14.41
CA ALA A 278 0.05 -12.07 -13.05
C ALA A 278 1.17 -12.16 -11.99
N PHE A 279 2.21 -12.97 -12.26
CA PHE A 279 3.36 -13.09 -11.37
C PHE A 279 4.12 -11.76 -11.23
N ILE A 280 4.42 -11.09 -12.34
CA ILE A 280 5.09 -9.78 -12.32
C ILE A 280 4.24 -8.74 -11.59
N PHE A 281 2.91 -8.79 -11.72
CA PHE A 281 2.01 -7.91 -10.99
C PHE A 281 2.04 -8.12 -9.48
N VAL A 282 2.01 -9.38 -9.04
CA VAL A 282 2.09 -9.69 -7.60
C VAL A 282 3.41 -9.17 -7.03
N LEU A 283 4.52 -9.41 -7.72
CA LEU A 283 5.83 -8.88 -7.31
C LEU A 283 5.85 -7.34 -7.27
N THR A 284 5.31 -6.68 -8.30
CA THR A 284 5.33 -5.21 -8.34
C THR A 284 4.46 -4.59 -7.26
N HIS A 285 3.26 -5.14 -7.02
CA HIS A 285 2.42 -4.67 -5.91
C HIS A 285 3.06 -4.93 -4.56
N GLN A 286 3.75 -6.07 -4.38
CA GLN A 286 4.49 -6.34 -3.15
C GLN A 286 5.58 -5.28 -2.93
N VAL A 287 6.37 -4.94 -3.95
CA VAL A 287 7.38 -3.88 -3.89
C VAL A 287 6.71 -2.52 -3.59
N PHE A 288 5.62 -2.20 -4.27
CA PHE A 288 4.86 -0.96 -4.06
C PHE A 288 4.39 -0.84 -2.60
N PHE A 289 3.70 -1.85 -2.08
CA PHE A 289 3.15 -1.81 -0.72
C PHE A 289 4.25 -1.84 0.34
N HIS A 290 5.33 -2.58 0.11
CA HIS A 290 6.49 -2.59 1.00
C HIS A 290 7.11 -1.19 1.12
N ASN A 291 7.25 -0.47 0.01
CA ASN A 291 7.81 0.88 -0.01
C ASN A 291 6.83 1.96 0.51
N SER A 292 5.53 1.70 0.45
CA SER A 292 4.52 2.55 1.11
C SER A 292 4.47 2.36 2.63
N ALA A 293 4.95 1.21 3.13
CA ALA A 293 4.95 0.83 4.53
C ALA A 293 6.14 1.42 5.32
N ALA A 294 6.29 1.01 6.58
CA ALA A 294 7.34 1.51 7.46
C ALA A 294 8.72 0.98 7.06
N VAL A 295 9.51 1.82 6.40
CA VAL A 295 10.90 1.56 6.03
C VAL A 295 11.84 2.41 6.88
N VAL A 296 12.85 1.77 7.48
CA VAL A 296 13.88 2.44 8.29
C VAL A 296 14.93 3.15 7.43
N ASN A 297 15.45 2.45 6.40
CA ASN A 297 16.50 2.99 5.52
C ASN A 297 15.93 3.51 4.21
N GLY A 298 15.20 4.62 4.27
CA GLY A 298 14.51 5.19 3.10
C GLY A 298 15.46 5.56 1.95
N LEU A 299 16.68 6.02 2.23
CA LEU A 299 17.63 6.36 1.17
C LEU A 299 18.21 5.15 0.44
N ASP A 300 18.24 3.97 1.06
CA ASP A 300 18.64 2.75 0.35
C ASP A 300 17.54 2.29 -0.61
N VAL A 301 16.27 2.42 -0.21
CA VAL A 301 15.13 2.22 -1.13
C VAL A 301 15.21 3.17 -2.32
N ASP A 302 15.55 4.43 -2.10
CA ASP A 302 15.71 5.40 -3.18
C ASP A 302 16.82 4.98 -4.17
N LYS A 303 17.92 4.37 -3.69
CA LYS A 303 18.96 3.80 -4.55
C LYS A 303 18.47 2.55 -5.30
N ASP A 304 17.69 1.69 -4.65
CA ASP A 304 17.12 0.51 -5.31
C ASP A 304 16.16 0.93 -6.44
N LEU A 305 15.36 1.98 -6.23
CA LEU A 305 14.49 2.54 -7.25
C LEU A 305 15.26 3.10 -8.46
N ASP A 306 16.52 3.51 -8.31
CA ASP A 306 17.38 3.92 -9.43
C ASP A 306 17.75 2.75 -10.35
N MET A 307 17.88 1.54 -9.79
CA MET A 307 18.23 0.34 -10.56
C MET A 307 17.01 -0.29 -11.26
N VAL A 308 15.81 0.04 -10.81
CA VAL A 308 14.59 -0.63 -11.24
C VAL A 308 14.06 0.03 -12.52
N LEU A 309 14.37 -0.60 -13.66
CA LEU A 309 13.76 -0.38 -14.97
C LEU A 309 12.20 -0.41 -14.92
N PHE A 310 11.64 -1.09 -13.92
CA PHE A 310 10.19 -1.21 -13.73
C PHE A 310 9.50 0.07 -13.21
N THR A 311 10.22 1.14 -12.89
CA THR A 311 9.63 2.37 -12.34
C THR A 311 8.88 3.22 -13.36
N THR A 312 9.17 3.09 -14.67
CA THR A 312 8.61 4.03 -15.68
C THR A 312 7.37 3.52 -16.41
N HIS A 313 7.19 2.20 -16.56
CA HIS A 313 6.14 1.64 -17.43
C HIS A 313 5.44 0.35 -16.93
N THR A 314 5.54 0.01 -15.65
CA THR A 314 4.83 -1.19 -15.14
C THR A 314 3.30 -1.04 -15.22
N ASP A 315 2.83 0.19 -15.31
CA ASP A 315 1.43 0.54 -15.59
C ASP A 315 0.90 -0.11 -16.89
N LEU A 316 1.76 -0.29 -17.91
CA LEU A 316 1.44 -0.95 -19.19
C LEU A 316 1.21 -2.46 -19.09
N LEU A 317 1.61 -3.11 -17.99
CA LEU A 317 1.34 -4.54 -17.84
C LEU A 317 -0.18 -4.81 -17.77
N THR A 318 -0.98 -3.84 -17.31
CA THR A 318 -2.45 -3.99 -17.24
C THR A 318 -3.07 -4.10 -18.62
N ASP A 319 -2.48 -3.42 -19.61
CA ASP A 319 -2.92 -3.42 -21.00
C ASP A 319 -2.82 -4.82 -21.63
N THR A 320 -1.92 -5.68 -21.14
CA THR A 320 -1.83 -7.07 -21.60
C THR A 320 -3.11 -7.85 -21.27
N PHE A 321 -3.70 -7.64 -20.10
CA PHE A 321 -4.97 -8.29 -19.70
C PHE A 321 -6.14 -7.74 -20.53
N LEU A 322 -6.17 -6.43 -20.77
CA LEU A 322 -7.21 -5.80 -21.59
C LEU A 322 -7.11 -6.23 -23.05
N LEU A 323 -5.90 -6.34 -23.60
CA LEU A 323 -5.64 -6.88 -24.93
C LEU A 323 -6.11 -8.34 -25.02
N MET A 324 -5.74 -9.19 -24.05
CA MET A 324 -6.21 -10.57 -24.00
C MET A 324 -7.74 -10.67 -23.94
N SER A 325 -8.37 -9.79 -23.18
CA SER A 325 -9.84 -9.71 -23.07
C SER A 325 -10.49 -9.38 -24.42
N GLY A 326 -10.00 -8.34 -25.12
CA GLY A 326 -10.46 -7.97 -26.45
C GLY A 326 -10.26 -9.10 -27.48
N LEU A 327 -9.10 -9.76 -27.45
CA LEU A 327 -8.79 -10.89 -28.33
C LEU A 327 -9.79 -12.03 -28.15
N LEU A 328 -10.02 -12.47 -26.91
CA LEU A 328 -10.93 -13.57 -26.61
C LEU A 328 -12.38 -13.20 -26.95
N LEU A 329 -12.78 -11.95 -26.72
CA LEU A 329 -14.11 -11.46 -27.11
C LEU A 329 -14.31 -11.51 -28.63
N ALA A 330 -13.38 -10.93 -29.39
CA ALA A 330 -13.47 -10.90 -30.86
C ALA A 330 -13.45 -12.31 -31.44
N ARG A 331 -12.53 -13.17 -30.99
CA ARG A 331 -12.45 -14.56 -31.46
C ARG A 331 -13.74 -15.33 -31.14
N GLY A 332 -14.27 -15.21 -29.93
CA GLY A 332 -15.47 -15.94 -29.50
C GLY A 332 -16.77 -15.48 -30.19
N LEU A 333 -16.85 -14.21 -30.61
CA LEU A 333 -18.01 -13.68 -31.35
C LEU A 333 -17.86 -13.81 -32.87
N ALA A 334 -16.64 -13.79 -33.40
CA ALA A 334 -16.39 -13.90 -34.83
C ALA A 334 -16.54 -15.35 -35.34
N THR A 335 -16.25 -16.36 -34.51
CA THR A 335 -16.41 -17.78 -34.90
C THR A 335 -17.87 -18.26 -34.91
N LYS A 336 -18.79 -17.53 -34.27
CA LYS A 336 -20.21 -17.88 -34.26
C LYS A 336 -20.90 -17.52 -35.57
N GLU A 337 -21.65 -18.47 -36.12
CA GLU A 337 -22.48 -18.27 -37.32
C GLU A 337 -23.58 -17.23 -37.08
N LYS A 338 -24.26 -17.30 -35.94
CA LYS A 338 -25.25 -16.31 -35.48
C LYS A 338 -24.69 -15.52 -34.31
N LEU A 339 -24.80 -14.19 -34.38
CA LEU A 339 -24.53 -13.33 -33.23
C LEU A 339 -25.56 -13.63 -32.13
N GLU A 340 -25.07 -13.95 -30.94
CA GLU A 340 -25.91 -13.92 -29.76
C GLU A 340 -26.43 -12.49 -29.52
N ASN A 341 -27.56 -12.39 -28.82
CA ASN A 341 -28.07 -11.08 -28.39
C ASN A 341 -26.97 -10.36 -27.58
N PRO A 342 -26.57 -9.13 -27.96
CA PRO A 342 -25.49 -8.40 -27.28
C PRO A 342 -25.78 -8.20 -25.78
N LEU A 343 -27.05 -7.99 -25.42
CA LEU A 343 -27.45 -7.87 -24.00
C LEU A 343 -27.26 -9.17 -23.24
N LEU A 344 -27.55 -10.31 -23.86
CA LEU A 344 -27.35 -11.62 -23.24
C LEU A 344 -25.86 -11.92 -23.08
N ALA A 345 -25.03 -11.57 -24.06
CA ALA A 345 -23.58 -11.73 -23.96
C ALA A 345 -22.99 -10.87 -22.82
N LEU A 346 -23.44 -9.61 -22.70
CA LEU A 346 -23.08 -8.73 -21.59
C LEU A 346 -23.54 -9.28 -20.24
N TRP A 347 -24.78 -9.74 -20.15
CA TRP A 347 -25.34 -10.31 -18.93
C TRP A 347 -24.56 -11.53 -18.44
N LYS A 348 -24.25 -12.48 -19.34
CA LYS A 348 -23.43 -13.66 -19.03
C LYS A 348 -22.07 -13.26 -18.47
N ARG A 349 -21.44 -12.22 -19.05
CA ARG A 349 -20.15 -11.71 -18.61
C ARG A 349 -20.23 -11.01 -17.26
N TYR A 350 -21.26 -10.20 -17.05
CA TYR A 350 -21.53 -9.52 -15.78
C TYR A 350 -21.66 -10.53 -14.64
N ILE A 351 -22.52 -11.55 -14.80
CA ILE A 351 -22.72 -12.61 -13.79
C ILE A 351 -21.43 -13.38 -13.50
N ARG A 352 -20.58 -13.61 -14.51
CA ARG A 352 -19.28 -14.25 -14.33
C ARG A 352 -18.31 -13.43 -13.48
N LEU A 353 -18.31 -12.10 -13.61
CA LEU A 353 -17.40 -11.20 -12.91
C LEU A 353 -17.92 -10.84 -11.50
N ILE A 354 -19.24 -10.62 -11.38
CA ILE A 354 -19.84 -10.08 -10.16
C ILE A 354 -19.75 -11.03 -8.98
N GLY A 355 -19.82 -12.36 -9.19
CA GLY A 355 -19.80 -13.35 -8.11
C GLY A 355 -18.51 -13.28 -7.27
N PRO A 356 -17.33 -13.52 -7.84
CA PRO A 356 -16.06 -13.40 -7.13
C PRO A 356 -15.82 -11.97 -6.59
N MET A 357 -16.22 -10.96 -7.35
CA MET A 357 -16.05 -9.56 -6.97
C MET A 357 -16.89 -9.19 -5.75
N ALA A 358 -18.14 -9.64 -5.67
CA ALA A 358 -19.02 -9.40 -4.52
C ALA A 358 -18.47 -10.06 -3.25
N LEU A 359 -17.91 -11.28 -3.36
CA LEU A 359 -17.29 -11.94 -2.23
C LEU A 359 -16.05 -11.18 -1.72
N MET A 360 -15.20 -10.71 -2.64
CA MET A 360 -14.02 -9.91 -2.31
C MET A 360 -14.41 -8.58 -1.66
N VAL A 361 -15.40 -7.88 -2.22
CA VAL A 361 -15.91 -6.61 -1.68
C VAL A 361 -16.52 -6.82 -0.28
N PHE A 362 -17.27 -7.90 -0.07
CA PHE A 362 -17.82 -8.23 1.26
C PHE A 362 -16.69 -8.53 2.26
N TYR A 363 -15.67 -9.28 1.85
CA TYR A 363 -14.47 -9.51 2.67
C TYR A 363 -13.77 -8.19 3.06
N MET A 364 -13.54 -7.29 2.10
CA MET A 364 -12.88 -6.01 2.36
C MET A 364 -13.70 -5.10 3.27
N ALA A 365 -15.02 -5.06 3.09
CA ALA A 365 -15.90 -4.23 3.90
C ALA A 365 -16.08 -4.75 5.34
N SER A 366 -16.09 -6.07 5.55
CA SER A 366 -16.49 -6.64 6.84
C SER A 366 -15.40 -7.39 7.60
N VAL A 367 -14.47 -8.05 6.92
CA VAL A 367 -13.53 -9.00 7.56
C VAL A 367 -12.10 -8.44 7.62
N PHE A 368 -11.66 -7.73 6.58
CA PHE A 368 -10.25 -7.40 6.38
C PHE A 368 -9.60 -6.69 7.58
N LYS A 369 -10.30 -5.75 8.23
CA LYS A 369 -9.81 -5.05 9.42
C LYS A 369 -9.51 -5.93 10.63
N HIS A 370 -10.08 -7.13 10.69
CA HIS A 370 -9.93 -8.05 11.82
C HIS A 370 -8.85 -9.14 11.58
N MET A 371 -8.15 -9.09 10.44
CA MET A 371 -7.16 -10.10 10.06
C MET A 371 -5.76 -9.85 10.64
N GLY A 372 -5.56 -8.73 11.34
CA GLY A 372 -4.28 -8.33 11.87
C GLY A 372 -4.41 -7.21 12.90
N ASP A 373 -3.27 -6.82 13.43
CA ASP A 373 -3.08 -5.78 14.44
C ASP A 373 -1.73 -5.12 14.18
N GLY A 374 -1.55 -3.88 14.64
CA GLY A 374 -0.30 -3.17 14.54
C GLY A 374 -0.47 -1.65 14.60
N PRO A 375 0.65 -0.91 14.71
CA PRO A 375 0.63 0.53 14.86
C PRO A 375 0.00 1.22 13.65
N MET A 376 0.35 0.79 12.43
CA MET A 376 -0.15 1.34 11.16
C MET A 376 -1.47 0.70 10.70
N TRP A 377 -1.99 -0.30 11.42
CA TRP A 377 -3.14 -1.09 10.98
C TRP A 377 -4.42 -0.26 10.82
N PRO A 378 -4.80 0.64 11.76
CA PRO A 378 -5.96 1.50 11.57
C PRO A 378 -5.81 2.43 10.35
N ARG A 379 -4.60 2.95 10.12
CA ARG A 379 -4.33 3.90 9.03
C ARG A 379 -4.39 3.27 7.65
N LEU A 380 -3.85 2.06 7.51
CA LEU A 380 -3.79 1.36 6.22
C LEU A 380 -5.05 0.53 5.97
N VAL A 381 -5.42 -0.32 6.92
CA VAL A 381 -6.50 -1.30 6.74
C VAL A 381 -7.86 -0.73 7.15
N GLY A 382 -7.89 0.07 8.23
CA GLY A 382 -9.12 0.75 8.66
C GLY A 382 -9.66 1.68 7.57
N TYR A 383 -8.78 2.50 6.97
CA TYR A 383 -9.14 3.37 5.86
C TYR A 383 -9.66 2.61 4.63
N GLU A 384 -9.01 1.50 4.23
CA GLU A 384 -9.48 0.66 3.11
C GLU A 384 -10.87 0.06 3.39
N GLN A 385 -11.12 -0.35 4.64
CA GLN A 385 -12.39 -0.91 5.07
C GLN A 385 -13.51 0.13 5.10
N GLU A 386 -13.29 1.30 5.70
CA GLU A 386 -14.26 2.40 5.75
C GLU A 386 -14.66 2.87 4.35
N THR A 387 -13.65 3.07 3.50
CA THR A 387 -13.82 3.43 2.10
C THR A 387 -14.66 2.38 1.36
N CYS A 388 -14.43 1.09 1.65
CA CYS A 388 -15.22 0.03 1.06
C CYS A 388 -16.67 -0.01 1.58
N GLU A 389 -16.90 0.17 2.88
CA GLU A 389 -18.26 0.24 3.45
C GLU A 389 -19.09 1.39 2.85
N LYS A 390 -18.44 2.51 2.53
CA LYS A 390 -19.09 3.66 1.90
C LYS A 390 -19.44 3.42 0.43
N ASN A 391 -18.52 2.80 -0.33
CA ASN A 391 -18.57 2.80 -1.81
C ASN A 391 -18.62 1.40 -2.47
N TRP A 392 -18.87 0.32 -1.72
CA TRP A 392 -18.94 -1.06 -2.26
C TRP A 392 -19.91 -1.22 -3.43
N TRP A 393 -21.03 -0.50 -3.43
CA TRP A 393 -22.07 -0.59 -4.45
C TRP A 393 -21.57 -0.13 -5.82
N LEU A 394 -20.65 0.84 -5.89
CA LEU A 394 -20.02 1.30 -7.12
C LEU A 394 -19.16 0.21 -7.77
N SER A 395 -18.50 -0.61 -6.94
CA SER A 395 -17.75 -1.78 -7.40
C SER A 395 -18.70 -2.80 -8.05
N LEU A 396 -19.86 -3.06 -7.44
CA LEU A 396 -20.84 -3.99 -8.02
C LEU A 396 -21.49 -3.47 -9.30
N LEU A 397 -21.73 -2.16 -9.40
CA LEU A 397 -22.25 -1.52 -10.62
C LEU A 397 -21.21 -1.38 -11.73
N MET A 398 -19.94 -1.75 -11.49
CA MET A 398 -18.83 -1.57 -12.43
C MET A 398 -18.59 -0.08 -12.77
N LEU A 399 -18.64 0.80 -11.77
CA LEU A 399 -18.50 2.27 -11.92
C LEU A 399 -17.42 2.91 -11.03
N ASN A 400 -16.80 2.15 -10.12
CA ASN A 400 -15.84 2.67 -9.15
C ASN A 400 -14.59 3.32 -9.78
N ASN A 401 -14.24 2.98 -11.03
CA ASN A 401 -13.13 3.58 -11.76
C ASN A 401 -13.49 4.94 -12.42
N TYR A 402 -14.75 5.38 -12.30
CA TYR A 402 -15.19 6.69 -12.76
C TYR A 402 -15.75 7.59 -11.65
N ILE A 403 -16.51 7.02 -10.72
CA ILE A 403 -17.24 7.74 -9.69
C ILE A 403 -16.54 7.51 -8.35
N ASN A 404 -16.24 8.60 -7.63
CA ASN A 404 -15.57 8.58 -6.32
C ASN A 404 -14.32 7.68 -6.30
N SER A 405 -13.47 7.78 -7.32
CA SER A 405 -12.34 6.86 -7.51
C SER A 405 -11.29 6.94 -6.38
N GLU A 406 -11.11 8.12 -5.78
CA GLU A 406 -10.23 8.32 -4.62
C GLU A 406 -10.65 7.43 -3.43
N GLU A 407 -11.96 7.30 -3.24
CA GLU A 407 -12.60 6.50 -2.21
C GLU A 407 -13.17 5.18 -2.77
N MET A 408 -12.54 4.58 -3.78
CA MET A 408 -13.02 3.29 -4.30
C MET A 408 -12.76 2.14 -3.32
N CYS A 409 -13.71 1.20 -3.22
CA CYS A 409 -13.50 -0.04 -2.47
C CYS A 409 -12.37 -0.84 -3.13
N TYR A 410 -11.24 -0.95 -2.42
CA TYR A 410 -9.99 -1.59 -2.81
C TYR A 410 -9.42 -1.13 -4.14
N ILE A 411 -8.29 -0.41 -4.08
CA ILE A 411 -7.70 0.26 -5.24
C ILE A 411 -7.46 -0.70 -6.40
N ILE A 412 -7.00 -1.93 -6.17
CA ILE A 412 -6.64 -2.89 -7.22
C ILE A 412 -7.86 -3.36 -8.04
N LEU A 413 -9.11 -3.21 -7.55
CA LEU A 413 -10.30 -3.69 -8.27
C LEU A 413 -10.66 -2.89 -9.53
N TRP A 414 -10.05 -1.72 -9.75
CA TRP A 414 -10.40 -0.80 -10.85
C TRP A 414 -10.40 -1.45 -12.24
N TYR A 415 -9.52 -2.44 -12.48
CA TYR A 415 -9.35 -3.05 -13.80
C TYR A 415 -10.56 -3.90 -14.23
N ILE A 416 -11.34 -4.45 -13.27
CA ILE A 416 -12.50 -5.29 -13.58
C ILE A 416 -13.62 -4.45 -14.21
N PRO A 417 -14.03 -3.31 -13.62
CA PRO A 417 -14.96 -2.39 -14.26
C PRO A 417 -14.44 -1.82 -15.58
N ALA A 418 -13.15 -1.51 -15.66
CA ALA A 418 -12.56 -1.04 -16.91
C ALA A 418 -12.70 -2.05 -18.05
N ASP A 419 -12.37 -3.31 -17.77
CA ASP A 419 -12.53 -4.42 -18.70
C ASP A 419 -14.00 -4.68 -19.09
N TYR A 420 -14.94 -4.53 -18.14
CA TYR A 420 -16.38 -4.64 -18.43
C TYR A 420 -16.88 -3.54 -19.37
N GLN A 421 -16.50 -2.29 -19.10
CA GLN A 421 -16.86 -1.14 -19.95
C GLN A 421 -16.25 -1.24 -21.34
N LEU A 422 -15.00 -1.69 -21.45
CA LEU A 422 -14.36 -1.94 -22.75
C LEU A 422 -15.03 -3.09 -23.51
N THR A 423 -15.58 -4.08 -22.81
CA THR A 423 -16.37 -5.15 -23.44
C THR A 423 -17.71 -4.65 -23.98
N ILE A 424 -18.36 -3.69 -23.32
CA ILE A 424 -19.53 -3.01 -23.88
C ILE A 424 -19.16 -2.37 -25.22
N LEU A 425 -18.06 -1.62 -25.26
CA LEU A 425 -17.53 -1.03 -26.50
C LEU A 425 -17.22 -2.10 -27.56
N GLY A 426 -16.49 -3.16 -27.18
CA GLY A 426 -16.10 -4.23 -28.10
C GLY A 426 -17.28 -4.97 -28.72
N ILE A 427 -18.30 -5.31 -27.93
CA ILE A 427 -19.52 -5.94 -28.43
C ILE A 427 -20.26 -4.99 -29.39
N ALA A 428 -20.39 -3.72 -29.04
CA ALA A 428 -21.04 -2.72 -29.90
C ALA A 428 -20.31 -2.59 -31.25
N LEU A 429 -18.97 -2.49 -31.23
CA LEU A 429 -18.16 -2.40 -32.44
C LEU A 429 -18.29 -3.65 -33.32
N ILE A 430 -18.17 -4.85 -32.75
CA ILE A 430 -18.29 -6.11 -33.51
C ILE A 430 -19.69 -6.24 -34.11
N TYR A 431 -20.73 -5.96 -33.31
CA TYR A 431 -22.11 -6.04 -33.77
C TYR A 431 -22.38 -5.07 -34.92
N PHE A 432 -21.91 -3.83 -34.79
CA PHE A 432 -22.05 -2.81 -35.83
C PHE A 432 -21.27 -3.19 -37.10
N CYS A 433 -20.04 -3.71 -36.98
CA CYS A 433 -19.25 -4.22 -38.10
C CYS A 433 -19.92 -5.39 -38.83
N ARG A 434 -20.59 -6.30 -38.11
CA ARG A 434 -21.28 -7.43 -38.74
C ARG A 434 -22.59 -7.02 -39.42
N ARG A 435 -23.29 -6.01 -38.90
CA ARG A 435 -24.52 -5.48 -39.51
C ARG A 435 -24.24 -4.56 -40.71
N HIS A 436 -23.21 -3.71 -40.60
CA HIS A 436 -22.85 -2.71 -41.61
C HIS A 436 -21.34 -2.66 -41.80
N HIS A 437 -20.79 -3.55 -42.63
CA HIS A 437 -19.33 -3.74 -42.76
C HIS A 437 -18.54 -2.44 -43.02
N ARG A 438 -18.90 -1.65 -44.04
CA ARG A 438 -18.18 -0.41 -44.38
C ARG A 438 -18.26 0.63 -43.28
N LEU A 439 -19.46 0.92 -42.78
CA LEU A 439 -19.66 1.91 -41.72
C LEU A 439 -19.00 1.45 -40.41
N GLY A 440 -19.05 0.16 -40.11
CA GLY A 440 -18.40 -0.41 -38.93
C GLY A 440 -16.88 -0.27 -38.97
N MET A 441 -16.24 -0.54 -40.11
CA MET A 441 -14.81 -0.32 -40.26
C MET A 441 -14.43 1.15 -40.11
N VAL A 442 -15.24 2.07 -40.64
CA VAL A 442 -15.07 3.51 -40.42
C VAL A 442 -15.19 3.85 -38.94
N THR A 443 -16.20 3.33 -38.24
CA THR A 443 -16.38 3.54 -36.80
C THR A 443 -15.18 3.01 -36.00
N VAL A 444 -14.67 1.83 -36.32
CA VAL A 444 -13.46 1.30 -35.66
C VAL A 444 -12.27 2.22 -35.89
N GLY A 445 -12.08 2.74 -37.11
CA GLY A 445 -11.04 3.72 -37.42
C GLY A 445 -11.18 5.02 -36.62
N VAL A 446 -12.39 5.55 -36.50
CA VAL A 446 -12.68 6.73 -35.68
C VAL A 446 -12.37 6.47 -34.21
N VAL A 447 -12.82 5.34 -33.66
CA VAL A 447 -12.55 4.98 -32.26
C VAL A 447 -11.05 4.76 -32.02
N ALA A 448 -10.32 4.19 -32.99
CA ALA A 448 -8.86 4.05 -32.90
C ALA A 448 -8.15 5.41 -32.85
N VAL A 449 -8.57 6.37 -33.69
CA VAL A 449 -8.03 7.74 -33.66
C VAL A 449 -8.37 8.42 -32.32
N LEU A 450 -9.62 8.31 -31.86
CA LEU A 450 -10.04 8.86 -30.56
C LEU A 450 -9.30 8.22 -29.38
N SER A 451 -8.94 6.94 -29.46
CA SER A 451 -8.19 6.25 -28.40
C SER A 451 -6.78 6.79 -28.19
N VAL A 452 -6.24 7.53 -29.17
CA VAL A 452 -4.95 8.23 -29.07
C VAL A 452 -5.17 9.71 -28.76
N LEU A 453 -6.15 10.34 -29.42
CA LEU A 453 -6.39 11.78 -29.26
C LEU A 453 -6.94 12.14 -27.88
N LEU A 454 -7.89 11.39 -27.33
CA LEU A 454 -8.50 11.72 -26.04
C LEU A 454 -7.46 11.70 -24.91
N PRO A 455 -6.62 10.66 -24.75
CA PRO A 455 -5.57 10.68 -23.74
C PRO A 455 -4.57 11.81 -23.92
N ALA A 456 -4.19 12.12 -25.17
CA ALA A 456 -3.28 13.22 -25.47
C ALA A 456 -3.87 14.58 -25.08
N VAL A 457 -5.14 14.82 -25.40
CA VAL A 457 -5.86 16.05 -25.04
C VAL A 457 -6.01 16.18 -23.53
N ASP A 458 -6.43 15.11 -22.84
CA ASP A 458 -6.60 15.11 -21.39
C ASP A 458 -5.27 15.40 -20.67
N THR A 459 -4.19 14.72 -21.08
CA THR A 459 -2.85 14.91 -20.50
C THR A 459 -2.35 16.34 -20.72
N TYR A 460 -2.55 16.89 -21.92
CA TYR A 460 -2.15 18.25 -22.25
C TYR A 460 -2.94 19.31 -21.49
N HIS A 461 -4.27 19.18 -21.45
CA HIS A 461 -5.15 20.16 -20.80
C HIS A 461 -4.96 20.17 -19.28
N GLN A 462 -4.78 18.99 -18.68
CA GLN A 462 -4.58 18.85 -17.23
C GLN A 462 -3.11 19.04 -16.80
N ARG A 463 -2.19 19.27 -17.75
CA ARG A 463 -0.74 19.40 -17.51
C ARG A 463 -0.16 18.23 -16.72
N LEU A 464 -0.63 17.03 -17.04
CA LEU A 464 -0.19 15.80 -16.39
C LEU A 464 1.11 15.28 -17.04
N PRO A 465 1.98 14.56 -16.30
CA PRO A 465 3.07 13.82 -16.91
C PRO A 465 2.52 12.74 -17.85
N ALA A 466 3.34 12.34 -18.83
CA ALA A 466 2.96 11.35 -19.83
C ALA A 466 2.76 9.93 -19.26
N THR A 467 3.33 9.66 -18.09
CA THR A 467 3.28 8.35 -17.42
C THR A 467 3.01 8.51 -15.94
N LEU A 468 2.49 7.45 -15.32
CA LEU A 468 2.40 7.37 -13.87
C LEU A 468 3.80 7.09 -13.30
N ILE A 469 4.37 8.09 -12.64
CA ILE A 469 5.67 7.98 -12.00
C ILE A 469 5.45 7.43 -10.59
N TYR A 470 6.04 6.27 -10.31
CA TYR A 470 5.99 5.64 -8.98
C TYR A 470 7.14 6.14 -8.10
N ASP A 471 7.09 7.42 -7.72
CA ASP A 471 7.96 7.97 -6.69
C ASP A 471 7.41 7.66 -5.28
N ILE A 472 8.19 7.93 -4.22
CA ILE A 472 7.82 7.57 -2.85
C ILE A 472 6.55 8.31 -2.41
N GLU A 473 6.40 9.56 -2.79
CA GLU A 473 5.20 10.36 -2.50
C GLU A 473 3.95 9.75 -3.14
N THR A 474 4.05 9.34 -4.40
CA THR A 474 2.98 8.66 -5.13
C THR A 474 2.68 7.27 -4.57
N MET A 475 3.70 6.51 -4.13
CA MET A 475 3.47 5.19 -3.51
C MET A 475 2.73 5.30 -2.18
N ILE A 476 3.04 6.30 -1.37
CA ILE A 476 2.38 6.55 -0.08
C ILE A 476 0.94 7.06 -0.29
N ASN A 477 0.71 7.93 -1.29
CA ASN A 477 -0.61 8.50 -1.56
C ASN A 477 -1.06 8.33 -3.02
N ILE A 478 -1.22 7.07 -3.44
CA ILE A 478 -1.64 6.77 -4.80
C ILE A 478 -3.09 7.18 -5.08
N ARG A 479 -3.95 7.12 -4.06
CA ARG A 479 -5.37 7.48 -4.17
C ARG A 479 -5.57 8.98 -4.42
N GLY A 480 -4.69 9.84 -3.91
CA GLY A 480 -4.71 11.27 -4.20
C GLY A 480 -3.96 11.67 -5.47
N ASN A 481 -3.34 10.74 -6.18
CA ASN A 481 -2.53 11.06 -7.35
C ASN A 481 -3.43 11.37 -8.57
N ALA A 482 -3.26 12.57 -9.14
CA ALA A 482 -4.07 13.04 -10.27
C ALA A 482 -3.88 12.19 -11.53
N VAL A 483 -2.68 11.68 -11.80
CA VAL A 483 -2.41 10.79 -12.95
C VAL A 483 -3.13 9.46 -12.74
N PHE A 484 -3.05 8.90 -11.53
CA PHE A 484 -3.74 7.67 -11.20
C PHE A 484 -5.26 7.80 -11.45
N ASN A 485 -5.88 8.84 -10.90
CA ASN A 485 -7.32 9.04 -11.00
C ASN A 485 -7.81 9.52 -12.36
N ASN A 486 -7.08 10.38 -13.05
CA ASN A 486 -7.59 11.04 -14.25
C ASN A 486 -7.21 10.32 -15.54
N THR A 487 -6.17 9.51 -15.53
CA THR A 487 -5.73 8.78 -16.73
C THR A 487 -5.63 7.27 -16.48
N TYR A 488 -4.85 6.84 -15.49
CA TYR A 488 -4.45 5.42 -15.33
C TYR A 488 -5.63 4.45 -15.22
N ILE A 489 -6.63 4.74 -14.37
CA ILE A 489 -7.79 3.86 -14.10
C ILE A 489 -8.96 4.06 -15.07
N ARG A 490 -8.92 5.10 -15.91
CA ARG A 490 -10.03 5.48 -16.78
C ARG A 490 -10.04 4.60 -18.02
N SER A 491 -11.17 3.94 -18.28
CA SER A 491 -11.27 2.96 -19.38
C SER A 491 -11.03 3.56 -20.77
N HIS A 492 -11.39 4.83 -21.00
CA HIS A 492 -11.18 5.47 -22.30
C HIS A 492 -9.70 5.68 -22.63
N HIS A 493 -8.82 5.79 -21.62
CA HIS A 493 -7.37 5.82 -21.79
C HIS A 493 -6.77 4.46 -22.15
N ARG A 494 -7.54 3.38 -21.99
CA ARG A 494 -7.13 1.98 -22.22
C ARG A 494 -7.72 1.35 -23.47
N VAL A 495 -8.50 2.12 -24.25
CA VAL A 495 -9.17 1.64 -25.46
C VAL A 495 -8.16 1.16 -26.50
N GLY A 496 -7.01 1.82 -26.64
CA GLY A 496 -6.00 1.45 -27.63
C GLY A 496 -5.54 0.00 -27.50
N ALA A 497 -5.11 -0.43 -26.31
CA ALA A 497 -4.70 -1.80 -26.03
C ALA A 497 -5.83 -2.82 -26.29
N TYR A 498 -7.05 -2.47 -25.89
CA TYR A 498 -8.23 -3.31 -26.11
C TYR A 498 -8.57 -3.48 -27.60
N LEU A 499 -8.49 -2.40 -28.39
CA LEU A 499 -8.70 -2.44 -29.85
C LEU A 499 -7.66 -3.30 -30.56
N VAL A 500 -6.39 -3.24 -30.16
CA VAL A 500 -5.35 -4.14 -30.67
C VAL A 500 -5.74 -5.59 -30.40
N GLY A 501 -6.22 -5.90 -29.18
CA GLY A 501 -6.76 -7.20 -28.83
C GLY A 501 -7.89 -7.63 -29.75
N LEU A 502 -8.91 -6.78 -29.93
CA LEU A 502 -10.04 -7.04 -30.84
C LEU A 502 -9.58 -7.33 -32.27
N ALA A 503 -8.66 -6.53 -32.80
CA ALA A 503 -8.12 -6.69 -34.15
C ALA A 503 -7.39 -8.04 -34.30
N VAL A 504 -6.51 -8.39 -33.34
CA VAL A 504 -5.80 -9.68 -33.34
C VAL A 504 -6.80 -10.83 -33.25
N GLY A 505 -7.79 -10.76 -32.35
CA GLY A 505 -8.81 -11.80 -32.20
C GLY A 505 -9.66 -12.00 -33.46
N TYR A 506 -10.02 -10.91 -34.14
CA TYR A 506 -10.73 -10.94 -35.41
C TYR A 506 -9.90 -11.58 -36.53
N LEU A 507 -8.63 -11.18 -36.67
CA LEU A 507 -7.70 -11.77 -37.63
C LEU A 507 -7.50 -13.27 -37.37
N MET A 508 -7.37 -13.68 -36.11
CA MET A 508 -7.25 -15.09 -35.74
C MET A 508 -8.48 -15.91 -36.11
N ALA A 509 -9.68 -15.35 -35.95
CA ALA A 509 -10.93 -16.02 -36.31
C ALA A 509 -11.07 -16.21 -37.83
N TRP A 510 -10.64 -15.21 -38.61
CA TRP A 510 -10.76 -15.23 -40.08
C TRP A 510 -9.68 -16.09 -40.75
N TYR A 511 -8.41 -15.84 -40.42
CA TYR A 511 -7.27 -16.47 -41.10
C TYR A 511 -6.89 -17.82 -40.50
N LYS A 512 -7.45 -18.21 -39.35
CA LYS A 512 -7.15 -19.48 -38.65
C LYS A 512 -5.65 -19.82 -38.66
N PRO A 513 -4.77 -18.94 -38.13
CA PRO A 513 -3.30 -19.06 -38.27
C PRO A 513 -2.70 -20.37 -37.73
N ALA A 514 -3.42 -21.11 -36.89
CA ALA A 514 -3.06 -22.48 -36.50
C ALA A 514 -2.89 -23.44 -37.70
N GLN A 515 -3.59 -23.18 -38.82
CA GLN A 515 -3.45 -23.92 -40.07
C GLN A 515 -2.17 -23.55 -40.85
N TYR A 516 -1.47 -22.48 -40.46
CA TYR A 516 -0.31 -21.89 -41.13
C TYR A 516 0.94 -21.85 -40.25
N LYS A 517 1.01 -22.74 -39.24
CA LYS A 517 2.00 -22.76 -38.14
C LYS A 517 3.48 -22.82 -38.56
N ASN A 518 3.76 -23.11 -39.84
CA ASN A 518 5.11 -23.30 -40.38
C ASN A 518 5.56 -22.21 -41.38
N ILE A 519 4.81 -21.09 -41.53
CA ILE A 519 5.17 -20.04 -42.50
C ILE A 519 6.33 -19.16 -42.00
N ILE A 520 6.46 -18.94 -40.69
CA ILE A 520 7.52 -18.11 -40.11
C ILE A 520 8.58 -19.03 -39.51
N ASN A 521 9.81 -18.93 -40.01
CA ASN A 521 10.93 -19.71 -39.50
C ASN A 521 11.22 -19.33 -38.03
N LYS A 522 11.25 -20.34 -37.15
CA LYS A 522 11.46 -20.20 -35.70
C LYS A 522 12.70 -19.39 -35.34
N VAL A 523 13.74 -19.41 -36.19
CA VAL A 523 14.97 -18.62 -36.01
C VAL A 523 14.69 -17.13 -36.13
N TYR A 524 13.93 -16.70 -37.14
CA TYR A 524 13.57 -15.29 -37.30
C TYR A 524 12.66 -14.81 -36.18
N PHE A 525 11.73 -15.65 -35.72
CA PHE A 525 10.91 -15.34 -34.56
C PHE A 525 11.76 -15.17 -33.29
N PHE A 526 12.74 -16.06 -33.07
CA PHE A 526 13.65 -15.97 -31.93
C PHE A 526 14.57 -14.74 -31.99
N ILE A 527 15.07 -14.39 -33.18
CA ILE A 527 15.85 -13.15 -33.39
C ILE A 527 14.97 -11.91 -33.15
N LEU A 528 13.74 -11.90 -33.64
CA LEU A 528 12.79 -10.80 -33.39
C LEU A 528 12.48 -10.67 -31.89
N TYR A 529 12.29 -11.80 -31.20
CA TYR A 529 12.05 -11.83 -29.77
C TYR A 529 13.26 -11.31 -28.97
N LEU A 530 14.47 -11.76 -29.29
CA LEU A 530 15.70 -11.28 -28.65
C LEU A 530 15.97 -9.80 -28.92
N THR A 531 15.71 -9.32 -30.14
CA THR A 531 15.86 -7.89 -30.46
C THR A 531 14.82 -7.02 -29.76
N LEU A 532 13.59 -7.52 -29.57
CA LEU A 532 12.57 -6.84 -28.76
C LEU A 532 12.95 -6.82 -27.28
N ILE A 533 13.46 -7.91 -26.72
CA ILE A 533 13.98 -7.95 -25.34
C ILE A 533 15.17 -7.01 -25.18
N HIS A 534 16.13 -7.06 -26.11
CA HIS A 534 17.31 -6.20 -26.04
C HIS A 534 16.94 -4.72 -26.16
N ARG A 535 15.97 -4.38 -27.03
CA ARG A 535 15.39 -3.02 -27.07
C ARG A 535 14.63 -2.68 -25.81
N TRP A 536 13.88 -3.58 -25.22
CA TRP A 536 13.15 -3.33 -23.97
C TRP A 536 14.13 -3.04 -22.81
N ILE A 537 15.23 -3.80 -22.73
CA ILE A 537 16.32 -3.58 -21.78
C ILE A 537 17.09 -2.27 -22.10
N GLY A 538 17.36 -1.98 -23.38
CA GLY A 538 18.14 -0.80 -23.82
C GLY A 538 17.37 0.52 -23.86
N VAL A 539 16.06 0.50 -24.04
CA VAL A 539 15.15 1.65 -23.81
C VAL A 539 15.16 2.00 -22.33
N GLY A 540 15.30 0.99 -21.48
CA GLY A 540 15.46 1.16 -20.05
C GLY A 540 16.67 1.94 -19.59
N SER A 541 17.83 1.67 -20.18
CA SER A 541 19.06 2.38 -19.86
C SER A 541 19.15 3.77 -20.52
N SER A 542 18.58 3.95 -21.71
CA SER A 542 18.66 5.22 -22.46
C SER A 542 17.62 6.28 -22.05
N HIS A 543 16.44 5.88 -21.55
CA HIS A 543 15.45 6.83 -21.01
C HIS A 543 15.84 7.42 -19.66
N GLN A 544 16.71 6.75 -18.89
CA GLN A 544 17.30 7.35 -17.69
C GLN A 544 18.07 8.63 -18.08
N ASP A 545 18.96 8.56 -19.07
CA ASP A 545 19.78 9.71 -19.47
C ASP A 545 19.02 10.87 -20.14
N PHE A 546 17.90 10.58 -20.83
CA PHE A 546 17.11 11.63 -21.52
C PHE A 546 16.20 12.40 -20.56
N PHE A 547 15.57 11.73 -19.58
CA PHE A 547 14.76 12.42 -18.57
C PHE A 547 15.60 13.25 -17.59
N PHE A 548 16.83 12.83 -17.28
CA PHE A 548 17.77 13.62 -16.44
C PHE A 548 18.34 14.87 -17.12
N LYS A 549 18.12 15.06 -18.43
CA LYS A 549 18.55 16.27 -19.16
C LYS A 549 17.42 17.28 -19.42
N VAL A 550 16.16 16.92 -19.13
CA VAL A 550 14.97 17.74 -19.42
C VAL A 550 14.25 18.23 -18.15
N ILE A 551 14.71 17.81 -16.97
CA ILE A 551 14.41 18.42 -15.66
C ILE A 551 15.67 19.13 -15.21
#